data_AF-A0A9P3HFN5-F1
#
_entry.id   AF-A0A9P3HFN5-F1
#
_cell.length_a   1.000
_cell.length_b   1.000
_cell.length_c   1.000
_cell.angle_alpha   90.00
_cell.angle_beta   90.00
_cell.angle_gamma   90.00
#
_symmetry.space_group_name_H-M   'P 1'
#
loop_
_entity.id
_entity.type
_entity.pdbx_description
1 polymer ?
#
loop_
_entity_poly.entity_id
_entity_poly.type
_entity_poly.pdbx_seq_one_letter_code
_entity_poly.pdbx_strand_id
1 'polypeptide(L)'
;MSSSTRISSVHSDEVVVVVESEQTALDSFEKSPIGDKLDQTRIDERPSRSEEYGQKEEIITDSDIDSSAKESLPQEKGQAPAKQASGAGTLPFREVMVVFAGLLLGTFLSSLDQTIVNVCTTKIASQFNSLTEIPWIGSAYFLTLTACQPLYGKGSDIFGRKTTFLFAIVVFLLGSALCGAAQNMTWIIIARAISGAGAAGIMSGAMIILTDLVSLRDRGKYQGITGAVLGLASVIGPLLGGALTDHATWRWAFFINLPLGAFTIFTVVKVLHLPHNGGSFKAKLARVDFAGSFTLIVGLILILLPLNWGGSTYPWSSARIIVLLCAGIAVLLLFCFIELKVAVEPIIPFRLFKNRTCVSVFGTNVFLGMSFFAFMFYMPLYFQIVRQESATASGLEMLPMIVGLLIATTSTGFMSSKWGRYRPFIWIGLALGTVGMGLMLLLTEESSRGKIIGFLFITGFGLGCSTQMVMLAIQSSVEPKDIAVAMANSAFSRTIGSVLGVAICGTVFNNAVKNHLGPIILDNPQYGIASVITDPYNVKAFAPELQRAILHAYMLSLRAAFRVCCPLMGVAFLISLCIQHHTLRRTRGGGPPPKPEGQQQEPKPIEERPKGEQQV
;
A
#
# COMPACT_ATOMS: atom_id res chain seq x y z
N MET A 1 -30.21 -10.14 -61.76
CA MET A 1 -29.00 -9.29 -61.83
C MET A 1 -27.92 -9.98 -61.00
N SER A 2 -27.27 -11.03 -61.49
CA SER A 2 -26.12 -11.07 -62.42
C SER A 2 -24.85 -10.38 -61.88
N SER A 3 -23.79 -11.21 -61.75
CA SER A 3 -22.35 -10.89 -61.80
C SER A 3 -21.71 -10.37 -60.50
N SER A 4 -20.56 -10.86 -59.98
CA SER A 4 -19.63 -11.90 -60.40
C SER A 4 -18.77 -12.32 -59.19
N THR A 5 -18.62 -13.62 -59.01
CA THR A 5 -17.63 -14.30 -58.17
C THR A 5 -16.20 -13.98 -58.64
N ARG A 6 -15.26 -13.72 -57.72
CA ARG A 6 -13.83 -13.97 -57.92
C ARG A 6 -13.22 -14.58 -56.66
N ILE A 7 -12.82 -15.83 -56.82
CA ILE A 7 -11.97 -16.62 -55.94
C ILE A 7 -10.52 -16.30 -56.32
N SER A 8 -9.68 -16.04 -55.32
CA SER A 8 -8.23 -16.24 -55.45
C SER A 8 -7.67 -16.73 -54.10
N SER A 9 -7.53 -18.04 -54.02
CA SER A 9 -6.54 -18.72 -53.18
C SER A 9 -5.13 -18.26 -53.55
N VAL A 10 -4.21 -18.15 -52.59
CA VAL A 10 -2.82 -18.62 -52.67
C VAL A 10 -2.07 -18.30 -51.36
N HIS A 11 -1.47 -19.37 -50.83
CA HIS A 11 -0.29 -19.50 -49.96
C HIS A 11 -0.30 -18.99 -48.50
N SER A 12 -0.39 -19.99 -47.64
CA SER A 12 0.41 -20.17 -46.43
C SER A 12 1.89 -19.82 -46.63
N ASP A 13 2.40 -18.91 -45.81
CA ASP A 13 3.82 -18.85 -45.46
C ASP A 13 3.94 -18.79 -43.93
N GLU A 14 4.61 -19.81 -43.40
CA GLU A 14 5.08 -19.90 -42.02
C GLU A 14 6.07 -18.77 -41.73
N VAL A 15 5.76 -17.92 -40.75
CA VAL A 15 6.78 -17.05 -40.15
C VAL A 15 7.52 -17.86 -39.09
N VAL A 16 8.58 -18.51 -39.53
CA VAL A 16 9.64 -19.08 -38.69
C VAL A 16 10.35 -17.93 -37.99
N VAL A 17 10.09 -17.72 -36.71
CA VAL A 17 10.92 -16.83 -35.88
C VAL A 17 12.17 -17.62 -35.49
N VAL A 18 13.26 -17.34 -36.19
CA VAL A 18 14.60 -17.84 -35.90
C VAL A 18 15.07 -17.29 -34.55
N VAL A 19 15.37 -18.20 -33.64
CA VAL A 19 16.13 -17.93 -32.40
C VAL A 19 17.57 -17.69 -32.81
N GLU A 20 18.00 -16.43 -32.86
CA GLU A 20 19.39 -16.07 -33.06
C GLU A 20 20.04 -15.80 -31.69
N SER A 21 21.03 -16.63 -31.40
CA SER A 21 21.77 -16.75 -30.14
C SER A 21 22.60 -15.51 -29.81
N GLU A 22 22.61 -15.11 -28.54
CA GLU A 22 23.42 -14.08 -27.88
C GLU A 22 24.96 -14.21 -28.01
N GLN A 23 25.46 -15.16 -28.80
CA GLN A 23 26.90 -15.42 -28.96
C GLN A 23 27.62 -14.40 -29.85
N THR A 24 26.91 -13.74 -30.77
CA THR A 24 27.53 -12.79 -31.72
C THR A 24 27.80 -11.39 -31.13
N ALA A 25 27.25 -11.09 -29.94
CA ALA A 25 27.48 -9.81 -29.24
C ALA A 25 28.73 -9.82 -28.35
N LEU A 26 29.27 -11.01 -28.03
CA LEU A 26 30.47 -11.16 -27.21
C LEU A 26 31.75 -11.03 -28.06
N ASP A 27 31.75 -11.53 -29.29
CA ASP A 27 32.91 -11.48 -30.20
C ASP A 27 33.23 -10.06 -30.71
N SER A 28 32.27 -9.12 -30.65
CA SER A 28 32.50 -7.72 -31.05
C SER A 28 33.09 -6.85 -29.93
N PHE A 29 33.11 -7.34 -28.68
CA PHE A 29 33.67 -6.59 -27.54
C PHE A 29 35.17 -6.90 -27.33
N GLU A 30 35.66 -8.01 -27.86
CA GLU A 30 37.05 -8.49 -27.71
C GLU A 30 38.05 -7.81 -28.65
N LYS A 31 37.60 -6.88 -29.52
CA LYS A 31 38.46 -6.15 -30.48
C LYS A 31 38.44 -4.63 -30.31
N SER A 32 38.26 -4.14 -29.08
CA SER A 32 38.38 -2.71 -28.75
C SER A 32 39.58 -2.43 -27.82
N PRO A 33 40.33 -1.32 -27.97
CA PRO A 33 41.66 -1.13 -27.37
C PRO A 33 41.68 -0.81 -25.85
N ILE A 34 40.70 -1.28 -25.08
CA ILE A 34 40.54 -0.94 -23.66
C ILE A 34 40.78 -2.17 -22.74
N GLY A 35 41.03 -3.36 -23.30
CA GLY A 35 41.36 -4.59 -22.56
C GLY A 35 42.79 -4.65 -21.99
N ASP A 36 43.72 -3.84 -22.51
CA ASP A 36 45.17 -4.00 -22.26
C ASP A 36 45.71 -3.32 -20.98
N LYS A 37 44.85 -2.89 -20.05
CA LYS A 37 45.30 -2.15 -18.84
C LYS A 37 44.95 -2.76 -17.49
N LEU A 38 44.52 -4.02 -17.42
CA LEU A 38 44.18 -4.64 -16.13
C LEU A 38 44.92 -5.95 -15.81
N ASP A 39 45.88 -6.39 -16.64
CA ASP A 39 46.59 -7.67 -16.44
C ASP A 39 48.03 -7.53 -15.90
N GLN A 40 48.37 -6.40 -15.28
CA GLN A 40 49.66 -6.23 -14.60
C GLN A 40 49.46 -5.71 -13.18
N THR A 41 49.06 -6.60 -12.27
CA THR A 41 49.51 -6.62 -10.85
C THR A 41 48.92 -7.85 -10.17
N ARG A 42 49.55 -9.01 -10.41
CA ARG A 42 49.37 -10.22 -9.63
C ARG A 42 50.65 -10.42 -8.80
N ILE A 43 50.47 -10.83 -7.55
CA ILE A 43 51.40 -11.63 -6.73
C ILE A 43 52.57 -10.87 -6.08
N ASP A 44 52.58 -10.84 -4.74
CA ASP A 44 53.80 -11.03 -3.94
C ASP A 44 53.46 -11.56 -2.54
N GLU A 45 54.41 -12.32 -2.02
CA GLU A 45 54.31 -13.44 -1.09
C GLU A 45 54.30 -13.07 0.41
N ARG A 46 53.81 -14.01 1.23
CA ARG A 46 54.02 -14.04 2.69
C ARG A 46 55.47 -14.38 3.04
N PRO A 47 55.99 -13.93 4.19
CA PRO A 47 57.03 -14.67 4.91
C PRO A 47 56.51 -15.31 6.19
N SER A 48 57.02 -16.53 6.43
CA SER A 48 56.95 -17.33 7.66
C SER A 48 58.10 -17.01 8.61
N ARG A 49 57.87 -17.04 9.94
CA ARG A 49 58.79 -17.70 10.90
C ARG A 49 58.20 -17.85 12.31
N SER A 50 58.62 -18.93 12.94
CA SER A 50 58.28 -19.54 14.23
C SER A 50 59.13 -19.03 15.40
N GLU A 51 58.80 -19.52 16.62
CA GLU A 51 59.54 -19.49 17.92
C GLU A 51 59.32 -18.19 18.74
N GLU A 52 59.13 -18.16 20.07
CA GLU A 52 59.39 -19.10 21.16
C GLU A 52 58.62 -18.69 22.45
N TYR A 53 58.62 -19.58 23.44
CA TYR A 53 58.01 -19.54 24.79
C TYR A 53 58.34 -18.30 25.65
N GLY A 54 57.46 -17.97 26.62
CA GLY A 54 57.81 -17.05 27.72
C GLY A 54 56.67 -16.65 28.66
N GLN A 55 56.29 -17.56 29.56
CA GLN A 55 55.40 -17.33 30.69
C GLN A 55 56.15 -16.55 31.79
N LYS A 56 55.64 -15.40 32.25
CA LYS A 56 55.93 -14.82 33.58
C LYS A 56 54.72 -14.06 34.11
N GLU A 57 54.11 -14.64 35.14
CA GLU A 57 53.26 -13.93 36.10
C GLU A 57 54.12 -12.97 36.90
N GLU A 58 53.65 -11.74 37.10
CA GLU A 58 54.13 -10.89 38.19
C GLU A 58 52.94 -10.16 38.82
N ILE A 59 52.81 -10.40 40.13
CA ILE A 59 51.79 -9.91 41.04
C ILE A 59 52.13 -8.46 41.39
N ILE A 60 51.17 -7.54 41.25
CA ILE A 60 51.28 -6.20 41.84
C ILE A 60 50.06 -5.94 42.72
N THR A 61 50.35 -5.78 44.00
CA THR A 61 49.48 -5.49 45.14
C THR A 61 49.01 -4.04 45.19
N ASP A 62 47.81 -3.84 45.71
CA ASP A 62 47.26 -2.56 46.16
C ASP A 62 48.09 -1.98 47.31
N SER A 63 48.85 -0.93 47.04
CA SER A 63 49.13 0.18 47.98
C SER A 63 50.06 1.18 47.29
N ASP A 64 49.53 2.33 46.88
CA ASP A 64 50.03 3.63 47.35
C ASP A 64 49.31 4.75 46.59
N ILE A 65 48.44 5.41 47.37
CA ILE A 65 47.72 6.61 47.02
C ILE A 65 48.63 7.81 47.32
N ASP A 66 48.59 8.74 46.38
CA ASP A 66 48.68 10.20 46.54
C ASP A 66 49.99 10.94 46.23
N SER A 67 49.74 12.17 45.76
CA SER A 67 50.63 13.32 45.73
C SER A 67 51.49 13.56 44.48
N SER A 68 50.84 14.21 43.51
CA SER A 68 51.32 15.41 42.79
C SER A 68 52.57 15.34 41.89
N ALA A 69 52.37 15.52 40.59
CA ALA A 69 53.07 16.55 39.80
C ALA A 69 52.39 16.74 38.43
N LYS A 70 51.97 17.98 38.17
CA LYS A 70 51.63 18.51 36.85
C LYS A 70 52.89 18.51 35.97
N GLU A 71 52.83 18.05 34.72
CA GLU A 71 52.92 18.88 33.50
C GLU A 71 53.17 18.05 32.21
N SER A 72 52.36 18.35 31.19
CA SER A 72 52.58 18.27 29.73
C SER A 72 53.00 16.94 29.07
N LEU A 73 52.04 16.32 28.37
CA LEU A 73 52.28 15.54 27.13
C LEU A 73 51.31 15.98 26.02
N PRO A 74 51.68 15.87 24.73
CA PRO A 74 51.12 16.69 23.64
C PRO A 74 49.72 16.25 23.18
N GLN A 75 48.89 17.23 22.79
CA GLN A 75 47.59 17.00 22.14
C GLN A 75 47.75 16.30 20.79
N GLU A 76 47.40 15.02 20.73
CA GLU A 76 46.98 14.36 19.50
C GLU A 76 45.56 14.82 19.15
N LYS A 77 45.37 15.29 17.92
CA LYS A 77 44.08 15.78 17.38
C LYS A 77 43.02 14.68 17.44
N GLY A 78 42.24 14.68 18.51
CA GLY A 78 41.03 13.87 18.65
C GLY A 78 40.05 14.17 17.51
N GLN A 79 39.80 13.17 16.67
CA GLN A 79 38.62 13.10 15.82
C GLN A 79 37.39 13.29 16.71
N ALA A 80 36.71 14.42 16.53
CA ALA A 80 35.45 14.69 17.20
C ALA A 80 34.48 13.53 16.91
N PRO A 81 33.83 12.94 17.93
CA PRO A 81 32.83 11.91 17.70
C PRO A 81 31.75 12.48 16.79
N ALA A 82 31.53 11.81 15.66
CA ALA A 82 30.47 12.13 14.73
C ALA A 82 29.17 12.28 15.53
N LYS A 83 28.61 13.49 15.55
CA LYS A 83 27.28 13.79 16.10
C LYS A 83 26.28 12.86 15.41
N GLN A 84 26.01 11.71 16.01
CA GLN A 84 24.86 10.89 15.69
C GLN A 84 23.62 11.73 15.98
N ALA A 85 22.92 12.07 14.90
CA ALA A 85 21.70 12.85 14.86
C ALA A 85 20.61 12.21 15.74
N SER A 86 20.66 12.57 17.02
CA SER A 86 19.68 12.22 18.04
C SER A 86 18.95 13.50 18.41
N GLY A 87 17.89 13.82 17.67
CA GLY A 87 17.06 15.00 17.92
C GLY A 87 16.63 15.68 16.63
N ALA A 88 15.55 15.19 16.03
CA ALA A 88 14.74 16.04 15.18
C ALA A 88 14.29 17.23 16.02
N GLY A 89 14.70 18.45 15.65
CA GLY A 89 14.16 19.67 16.23
C GLY A 89 12.65 19.65 16.01
N THR A 90 11.87 19.61 17.09
CA THR A 90 10.41 19.69 17.04
C THR A 90 10.03 20.99 16.35
N LEU A 91 9.62 20.91 15.08
CA LEU A 91 9.09 22.05 14.34
C LEU A 91 7.96 22.69 15.18
N PRO A 92 7.87 24.03 15.24
CA PRO A 92 6.78 24.68 15.94
C PRO A 92 5.43 24.23 15.37
N PHE A 93 4.40 24.15 16.22
CA PHE A 93 3.08 23.59 15.86
C PHE A 93 2.50 24.18 14.56
N ARG A 94 2.72 25.48 14.31
CA ARG A 94 2.31 26.15 13.07
C ARG A 94 2.97 25.53 11.84
N GLU A 95 4.28 25.28 11.87
CA GLU A 95 5.01 24.65 10.76
C GLU A 95 4.54 23.21 10.53
N VAL A 96 4.33 22.43 11.60
CA VAL A 96 3.76 21.08 11.50
C VAL A 96 2.39 21.10 10.82
N MET A 97 1.53 22.06 11.17
CA MET A 97 0.20 22.18 10.55
C MET A 97 0.27 22.58 9.07
N VAL A 98 1.15 23.51 8.69
CA VAL A 98 1.28 23.92 7.28
C VAL A 98 1.86 22.78 6.44
N VAL A 99 2.86 22.05 6.96
CA VAL A 99 3.38 20.85 6.30
C VAL A 99 2.27 19.82 6.16
N PHE A 100 1.55 19.53 7.25
CA PHE A 100 0.47 18.57 7.24
C PHE A 100 -0.63 18.94 6.24
N ALA A 101 -0.99 20.22 6.10
CA ALA A 101 -1.91 20.69 5.08
C ALA A 101 -1.40 20.39 3.65
N GLY A 102 -0.09 20.57 3.39
CA GLY A 102 0.52 20.17 2.12
C GLY A 102 0.46 18.66 1.84
N LEU A 103 0.68 17.83 2.87
CA LEU A 103 0.56 16.37 2.75
C LEU A 103 -0.90 15.93 2.50
N LEU A 104 -1.84 16.58 3.19
CA LEU A 104 -3.28 16.36 2.99
C LEU A 104 -3.70 16.77 1.58
N LEU A 105 -3.17 17.87 1.05
CA LEU A 105 -3.47 18.31 -0.31
C LEU A 105 -2.96 17.29 -1.35
N GLY A 106 -1.76 16.74 -1.17
CA GLY A 106 -1.27 15.66 -2.04
C GLY A 106 -2.14 14.40 -1.94
N THR A 107 -2.52 14.02 -0.72
CA THR A 107 -3.41 12.86 -0.49
C THR A 107 -4.79 13.08 -1.10
N PHE A 108 -5.33 14.30 -0.98
CA PHE A 108 -6.58 14.72 -1.59
C PHE A 108 -6.50 14.62 -3.11
N LEU A 109 -5.44 15.15 -3.73
CA LEU A 109 -5.18 15.09 -5.16
C LEU A 109 -5.22 13.65 -5.69
N SER A 110 -4.47 12.74 -5.05
CA SER A 110 -4.42 11.32 -5.43
C SER A 110 -5.77 10.61 -5.27
N SER A 111 -6.59 11.04 -4.32
CA SER A 111 -7.89 10.42 -4.04
C SER A 111 -8.99 10.97 -4.92
N LEU A 112 -8.92 12.27 -5.23
CA LEU A 112 -9.80 12.96 -6.16
C LEU A 112 -9.68 12.37 -7.57
N ASP A 113 -8.46 12.07 -8.03
CA ASP A 113 -8.24 11.43 -9.32
C ASP A 113 -8.93 10.06 -9.43
N GLN A 114 -8.82 9.23 -8.39
CA GLN A 114 -9.49 7.92 -8.36
C GLN A 114 -11.01 8.05 -8.49
N THR A 115 -11.59 9.05 -7.83
CA THR A 115 -13.05 9.20 -7.73
C THR A 115 -13.64 9.92 -8.93
N ILE A 116 -12.97 10.95 -9.47
CA ILE A 116 -13.39 11.65 -10.70
C ILE A 116 -13.35 10.71 -11.91
N VAL A 117 -12.26 9.96 -12.09
CA VAL A 117 -12.07 9.11 -13.28
C VAL A 117 -13.15 8.05 -13.38
N ASN A 118 -13.61 7.51 -12.24
CA ASN A 118 -14.68 6.53 -12.21
C ASN A 118 -15.97 7.05 -12.89
N VAL A 119 -16.32 8.33 -12.70
CA VAL A 119 -17.48 8.96 -13.34
C VAL A 119 -17.27 9.19 -14.84
N CYS A 120 -16.04 9.50 -15.24
CA CYS A 120 -15.70 9.81 -16.63
C CYS A 120 -15.50 8.55 -17.52
N THR A 121 -15.34 7.37 -16.90
CA THR A 121 -14.84 6.15 -17.54
C THR A 121 -15.68 5.70 -18.74
N THR A 122 -17.01 5.71 -18.62
CA THR A 122 -17.91 5.32 -19.71
C THR A 122 -17.83 6.30 -20.89
N LYS A 123 -17.76 7.61 -20.62
CA LYS A 123 -17.61 8.64 -21.65
C LYS A 123 -16.28 8.49 -22.40
N ILE A 124 -15.18 8.28 -21.67
CA ILE A 124 -13.85 8.01 -22.25
C ILE A 124 -13.91 6.84 -23.22
N ALA A 125 -14.47 5.71 -22.77
CA ALA A 125 -14.53 4.51 -23.58
C ALA A 125 -15.46 4.64 -24.79
N SER A 126 -16.57 5.37 -24.66
CA SER A 126 -17.46 5.66 -25.77
C SER A 126 -16.77 6.49 -26.86
N GLN A 127 -15.95 7.50 -26.48
CA GLN A 127 -15.24 8.33 -27.45
C GLN A 127 -14.19 7.54 -28.26
N PHE A 128 -13.58 6.52 -27.67
CA PHE A 128 -12.58 5.67 -28.34
C PHE A 128 -13.15 4.37 -28.92
N ASN A 129 -14.48 4.21 -28.93
CA ASN A 129 -15.17 2.98 -29.37
C ASN A 129 -14.58 1.71 -28.74
N SER A 130 -14.19 1.78 -27.46
CA SER A 130 -13.41 0.74 -26.78
C SER A 130 -14.04 0.41 -25.42
N LEU A 131 -15.33 0.07 -25.44
CA LEU A 131 -16.11 -0.25 -24.24
C LEU A 131 -15.61 -1.52 -23.54
N THR A 132 -15.01 -2.45 -24.27
CA THR A 132 -14.41 -3.68 -23.72
C THR A 132 -13.20 -3.41 -22.82
N GLU A 133 -12.53 -2.28 -23.01
CA GLU A 133 -11.30 -1.92 -22.30
C GLU A 133 -11.55 -1.03 -21.06
N ILE A 134 -12.81 -0.69 -20.75
CA ILE A 134 -13.21 0.08 -19.57
C ILE A 134 -12.51 -0.40 -18.27
N PRO A 135 -12.48 -1.71 -17.96
CA PRO A 135 -11.88 -2.18 -16.71
C PRO A 135 -10.40 -1.82 -16.55
N TRP A 136 -9.68 -1.61 -17.67
CA TRP A 136 -8.25 -1.31 -17.63
C TRP A 136 -7.92 0.09 -17.14
N ILE A 137 -8.83 1.05 -17.32
CA ILE A 137 -8.62 2.45 -16.89
C ILE A 137 -8.40 2.50 -15.36
N GLY A 138 -9.17 1.72 -14.60
CA GLY A 138 -9.00 1.56 -13.16
C GLY A 138 -7.89 0.57 -12.81
N SER A 139 -7.89 -0.60 -13.47
CA SER A 139 -6.99 -1.70 -13.12
C SER A 139 -5.52 -1.33 -13.27
N ALA A 140 -5.13 -0.65 -14.35
CA ALA A 140 -3.73 -0.25 -14.58
C ALA A 140 -3.22 0.70 -13.49
N TYR A 141 -4.06 1.62 -13.03
CA TYR A 141 -3.74 2.52 -11.92
C TYR A 141 -3.56 1.76 -10.61
N PHE A 142 -4.52 0.89 -10.23
CA PHE A 142 -4.41 0.13 -8.98
C PHE A 142 -3.26 -0.87 -9.00
N LEU A 143 -2.93 -1.42 -10.17
CA LEU A 143 -1.84 -2.37 -10.35
C LEU A 143 -0.49 -1.74 -10.02
N THR A 144 -0.18 -0.58 -10.62
CA THR A 144 1.06 0.14 -10.34
C THR A 144 1.03 0.84 -8.97
N LEU A 145 -0.14 1.29 -8.51
CA LEU A 145 -0.32 1.77 -7.14
C LEU A 145 0.14 0.72 -6.12
N THR A 146 -0.25 -0.54 -6.34
CA THR A 146 0.10 -1.67 -5.48
C THR A 146 1.57 -2.03 -5.60
N ALA A 147 2.06 -2.20 -6.83
CA ALA A 147 3.40 -2.68 -7.10
C ALA A 147 4.50 -1.69 -6.68
N CYS A 148 4.25 -0.39 -6.79
CA CYS A 148 5.24 0.64 -6.49
C CYS A 148 5.27 1.06 -5.01
N GLN A 149 4.29 0.70 -4.19
CA GLN A 149 4.22 1.10 -2.77
C GLN A 149 5.51 0.78 -1.97
N PRO A 150 6.06 -0.45 -2.00
CA PRO A 150 7.29 -0.80 -1.28
C PRO A 150 8.51 0.03 -1.71
N LEU A 151 8.61 0.33 -3.02
CA LEU A 151 9.72 1.10 -3.59
C LEU A 151 9.78 2.51 -3.01
N TYR A 152 8.63 3.15 -2.79
CA TYR A 152 8.58 4.48 -2.18
C TYR A 152 8.95 4.45 -0.69
N GLY A 153 8.65 3.36 0.03
CA GLY A 153 9.11 3.18 1.41
C GLY A 153 10.65 3.21 1.48
N LYS A 154 11.30 2.39 0.65
CA LYS A 154 12.76 2.30 0.60
C LYS A 154 13.41 3.55 -0.02
N GLY A 155 12.85 4.06 -1.11
CA GLY A 155 13.30 5.28 -1.76
C GLY A 155 13.27 6.48 -0.80
N SER A 156 12.28 6.53 0.08
CA SER A 156 12.17 7.56 1.12
C SER A 156 13.30 7.51 2.14
N ASP A 157 13.83 6.32 2.45
CA ASP A 157 14.99 6.16 3.34
C ASP A 157 16.30 6.55 2.63
N ILE A 158 16.45 6.18 1.35
CA ILE A 158 17.67 6.41 0.56
C ILE A 158 17.81 7.87 0.11
N PHE A 159 16.79 8.38 -0.58
CA PHE A 159 16.82 9.72 -1.19
C PHE A 159 16.31 10.82 -0.25
N GLY A 160 15.71 10.42 0.86
CA GLY A 160 15.08 11.31 1.82
C GLY A 160 13.59 11.50 1.54
N ARG A 161 12.90 11.87 2.62
CA ARG A 161 11.45 12.01 2.71
C ARG A 161 10.88 13.03 1.72
N LYS A 162 11.43 14.26 1.70
CA LYS A 162 10.98 15.37 0.84
C LYS A 162 11.16 15.07 -0.66
N THR A 163 12.35 14.64 -1.06
CA THR A 163 12.68 14.38 -2.47
C THR A 163 11.81 13.28 -3.06
N THR A 164 11.64 12.20 -2.29
CA THR A 164 10.82 11.05 -2.72
C THR A 164 9.35 11.44 -2.89
N PHE A 165 8.81 12.26 -1.99
CA PHE A 165 7.43 12.75 -2.08
C PHE A 165 7.22 13.71 -3.27
N LEU A 166 8.16 14.63 -3.52
CA LEU A 166 8.11 15.51 -4.68
C LEU A 166 8.19 14.73 -6.00
N PHE A 167 9.07 13.73 -6.07
CA PHE A 167 9.16 12.83 -7.22
C PHE A 167 7.83 12.11 -7.48
N ALA A 168 7.18 11.59 -6.43
CA ALA A 168 5.88 10.95 -6.54
C ALA A 168 4.81 11.88 -7.12
N ILE A 169 4.75 13.15 -6.67
CA ILE A 169 3.82 14.14 -7.20
C ILE A 169 4.11 14.44 -8.67
N VAL A 170 5.38 14.60 -9.06
CA VAL A 170 5.74 14.88 -10.45
C VAL A 170 5.36 13.71 -11.37
N VAL A 171 5.64 12.46 -10.97
CA VAL A 171 5.25 11.27 -11.74
C VAL A 171 3.73 11.18 -11.89
N PHE A 172 3.00 11.45 -10.79
CA PHE A 172 1.54 11.49 -10.81
C PHE A 172 1.00 12.56 -11.77
N LEU A 173 1.54 13.78 -11.71
CA LEU A 173 1.14 14.88 -12.58
C LEU A 173 1.44 14.61 -14.05
N LEU A 174 2.60 14.01 -14.35
CA LEU A 174 2.96 13.59 -15.69
C LEU A 174 1.95 12.57 -16.23
N GLY A 175 1.64 11.54 -15.44
CA GLY A 175 0.61 10.55 -15.79
C GLY A 175 -0.75 11.19 -16.03
N SER A 176 -1.15 12.14 -15.18
CA SER A 176 -2.41 12.89 -15.34
C SER A 176 -2.41 13.75 -16.62
N ALA A 177 -1.32 14.47 -16.91
CA ALA A 177 -1.20 15.26 -18.14
C ALA A 177 -1.31 14.37 -19.39
N LEU A 178 -0.65 13.20 -19.36
CA LEU A 178 -0.74 12.21 -20.44
C LEU A 178 -2.16 11.64 -20.60
N CYS A 179 -2.90 11.44 -19.51
CA CYS A 179 -4.31 11.02 -19.59
C CYS A 179 -5.18 12.10 -20.26
N GLY A 180 -4.99 13.37 -19.90
CA GLY A 180 -5.72 14.49 -20.50
C GLY A 180 -5.39 14.69 -21.99
N ALA A 181 -4.16 14.39 -22.40
CA ALA A 181 -3.70 14.48 -23.79
C ALA A 181 -4.00 13.23 -24.65
N ALA A 182 -4.56 12.17 -24.07
CA ALA A 182 -4.65 10.88 -24.73
C ALA A 182 -5.57 10.90 -25.98
N GLN A 183 -5.13 10.15 -26.99
CA GLN A 183 -5.79 10.04 -28.30
C GLN A 183 -6.38 8.65 -28.59
N ASN A 184 -6.06 7.65 -27.77
CA ASN A 184 -6.61 6.30 -27.87
C ASN A 184 -6.65 5.63 -26.49
N MET A 185 -7.32 4.49 -26.42
CA MET A 185 -7.52 3.76 -25.16
C MET A 185 -6.20 3.25 -24.56
N THR A 186 -5.32 2.66 -25.37
CA THR A 186 -4.04 2.13 -24.89
C THR A 186 -3.17 3.22 -24.25
N TRP A 187 -3.16 4.43 -24.82
CA TRP A 187 -2.48 5.57 -24.24
C TRP A 187 -3.03 5.88 -22.84
N ILE A 188 -4.37 5.95 -22.68
CA ILE A 188 -4.97 6.16 -21.36
C ILE A 188 -4.53 5.08 -20.39
N ILE A 189 -4.57 3.81 -20.78
CA ILE A 189 -4.18 2.69 -19.89
C ILE A 189 -2.72 2.85 -19.42
N ILE A 190 -1.79 3.19 -20.32
CA ILE A 190 -0.38 3.42 -19.97
C ILE A 190 -0.23 4.65 -19.08
N ALA A 191 -0.93 5.75 -19.39
CA ALA A 191 -0.90 6.97 -18.58
C ALA A 191 -1.52 6.76 -17.17
N ARG A 192 -2.53 5.88 -17.07
CA ARG A 192 -3.10 5.41 -15.80
C ARG A 192 -2.11 4.59 -15.00
N ALA A 193 -1.32 3.74 -15.65
CA ALA A 193 -0.23 3.03 -15.00
C ALA A 193 0.83 4.00 -14.43
N ILE A 194 1.22 5.03 -15.19
CA ILE A 194 2.18 6.06 -14.72
C ILE A 194 1.61 6.86 -13.54
N SER A 195 0.37 7.32 -13.64
CA SER A 195 -0.28 8.07 -12.54
C SER A 195 -0.46 7.20 -11.29
N GLY A 196 -0.80 5.92 -11.44
CA GLY A 196 -0.88 4.96 -10.32
C GLY A 196 0.45 4.76 -9.61
N ALA A 197 1.56 4.72 -10.36
CA ALA A 197 2.89 4.66 -9.77
C ALA A 197 3.18 5.91 -8.92
N GLY A 198 2.90 7.11 -9.42
CA GLY A 198 3.05 8.35 -8.65
C GLY A 198 2.14 8.41 -7.41
N ALA A 199 0.89 7.97 -7.55
CA ALA A 199 -0.07 7.90 -6.44
C ALA A 199 0.41 7.00 -5.30
N ALA A 200 1.15 5.92 -5.59
CA ALA A 200 1.71 5.03 -4.58
C ALA A 200 2.62 5.79 -3.61
N GLY A 201 3.48 6.66 -4.17
CA GLY A 201 4.41 7.48 -3.41
C GLY A 201 3.74 8.63 -2.68
N ILE A 202 2.66 9.20 -3.23
CA ILE A 202 1.89 10.24 -2.54
C ILE A 202 1.19 9.65 -1.30
N MET A 203 0.47 8.53 -1.46
CA MET A 203 -0.28 7.93 -0.35
C MET A 203 0.63 7.37 0.74
N SER A 204 1.71 6.67 0.36
CA SER A 204 2.68 6.15 1.32
C SER A 204 3.55 7.27 1.92
N GLY A 205 4.07 8.17 1.08
CA GLY A 205 4.95 9.26 1.49
C GLY A 205 4.28 10.24 2.45
N ALA A 206 3.00 10.57 2.27
CA ALA A 206 2.26 11.42 3.19
C ALA A 206 2.22 10.82 4.61
N MET A 207 1.95 9.51 4.71
CA MET A 207 1.95 8.81 5.99
C MET A 207 3.34 8.69 6.58
N ILE A 208 4.36 8.43 5.77
CA ILE A 208 5.76 8.37 6.21
C ILE A 208 6.22 9.71 6.77
N ILE A 209 6.00 10.81 6.05
CA ILE A 209 6.38 12.15 6.53
C ILE A 209 5.60 12.51 7.80
N LEU A 210 4.31 12.15 7.89
CA LEU A 210 3.51 12.37 9.10
C LEU A 210 4.15 11.70 10.34
N THR A 211 4.76 10.52 10.17
CA THR A 211 5.43 9.83 11.29
C THR A 211 6.64 10.59 11.82
N ASP A 212 7.33 11.35 10.98
CA ASP A 212 8.51 12.14 11.39
C ASP A 212 8.10 13.46 12.07
N LEU A 213 6.90 13.97 11.78
CA LEU A 213 6.41 15.26 12.28
C LEU A 213 5.62 15.14 13.59
N VAL A 214 4.98 14.00 13.82
CA VAL A 214 3.98 13.85 14.87
C VAL A 214 4.34 12.71 15.81
N SER A 215 4.22 12.98 17.12
CA SER A 215 4.46 12.01 18.18
C SER A 215 3.56 10.77 17.99
N LEU A 216 4.07 9.58 18.29
CA LEU A 216 3.35 8.31 18.10
C LEU A 216 1.94 8.31 18.75
N ARG A 217 1.75 9.03 19.86
CA ARG A 217 0.44 9.16 20.54
C ARG A 217 -0.54 10.06 19.78
N ASP A 218 -0.07 11.06 19.06
CA ASP A 218 -0.94 11.99 18.33
C ASP A 218 -1.24 11.51 16.91
N ARG A 219 -0.47 10.55 16.37
CA ARG A 219 -0.65 10.05 14.99
C ARG A 219 -2.06 9.55 14.69
N GLY A 220 -2.74 8.93 15.67
CA GLY A 220 -4.14 8.51 15.51
C GLY A 220 -5.09 9.67 15.18
N LYS A 221 -4.88 10.86 15.76
CA LYS A 221 -5.67 12.08 15.47
C LYS A 221 -5.43 12.56 14.03
N TYR A 222 -4.17 12.63 13.61
CA TYR A 222 -3.83 13.11 12.26
C TYR A 222 -4.24 12.10 11.18
N GLN A 223 -4.19 10.80 11.47
CA GLN A 223 -4.75 9.76 10.61
C GLN A 223 -6.26 9.89 10.45
N GLY A 224 -6.99 10.23 11.52
CA GLY A 224 -8.41 10.55 11.44
C GLY A 224 -8.71 11.73 10.49
N ILE A 225 -7.94 12.82 10.59
CA ILE A 225 -8.06 13.98 9.67
C ILE A 225 -7.76 13.57 8.23
N THR A 226 -6.74 12.74 8.01
CA THR A 226 -6.42 12.22 6.68
C THR A 226 -7.57 11.40 6.12
N GLY A 227 -8.20 10.55 6.95
CA GLY A 227 -9.40 9.80 6.59
C GLY A 227 -10.58 10.71 6.22
N ALA A 228 -10.77 11.83 6.92
CA ALA A 228 -11.79 12.82 6.58
C ALA A 228 -11.55 13.47 5.20
N VAL A 229 -10.28 13.76 4.86
CA VAL A 229 -9.90 14.28 3.53
C VAL A 229 -10.15 13.26 2.42
N LEU A 230 -9.86 11.98 2.66
CA LEU A 230 -10.22 10.90 1.74
C LEU A 230 -11.74 10.80 1.53
N GLY A 231 -12.51 10.90 2.62
CA GLY A 231 -13.97 10.96 2.57
C GLY A 231 -14.48 12.16 1.77
N LEU A 232 -13.89 13.35 1.98
CA LEU A 232 -14.25 14.54 1.22
C LEU A 232 -13.95 14.38 -0.28
N ALA A 233 -12.79 13.83 -0.64
CA ALA A 233 -12.43 13.53 -2.03
C ALA A 233 -13.42 12.55 -2.70
N SER A 234 -14.00 11.62 -1.92
CA SER A 234 -15.00 10.67 -2.42
C SER A 234 -16.33 11.33 -2.78
N VAL A 235 -16.67 12.47 -2.16
CA VAL A 235 -17.90 13.24 -2.47
C VAL A 235 -17.64 14.26 -3.57
N ILE A 236 -16.54 15.02 -3.45
CA ILE A 236 -16.18 16.06 -4.42
C ILE A 236 -15.89 15.46 -5.79
N GLY A 237 -15.25 14.29 -5.84
CA GLY A 237 -14.84 13.66 -7.09
C GLY A 237 -15.99 13.42 -8.06
N PRO A 238 -17.04 12.67 -7.68
CA PRO A 238 -18.16 12.43 -8.57
C PRO A 238 -18.91 13.70 -8.98
N LEU A 239 -19.04 14.68 -8.07
CA LEU A 239 -19.69 15.96 -8.37
C LEU A 239 -18.91 16.77 -9.41
N LEU A 240 -17.60 16.93 -9.22
CA LEU A 240 -16.74 17.62 -10.18
C LEU A 240 -16.62 16.83 -11.49
N GLY A 241 -16.46 15.51 -11.41
CA GLY A 241 -16.35 14.65 -12.59
C GLY A 241 -17.59 14.66 -13.47
N GLY A 242 -18.78 14.63 -12.87
CA GLY A 242 -20.05 14.79 -13.58
C GLY A 242 -20.14 16.15 -14.26
N ALA A 243 -19.95 17.24 -13.51
CA ALA A 243 -20.00 18.59 -14.05
C ALA A 243 -18.98 18.82 -15.20
N LEU A 244 -17.75 18.31 -15.07
CA LEU A 244 -16.73 18.42 -16.11
C LEU A 244 -17.04 17.54 -17.34
N THR A 245 -17.67 16.39 -17.15
CA THR A 245 -18.07 15.50 -18.25
C THR A 245 -19.25 16.07 -19.02
N ASP A 246 -20.21 16.68 -18.32
CA ASP A 246 -21.46 17.18 -18.90
C ASP A 246 -21.30 18.56 -19.55
N HIS A 247 -20.53 19.46 -18.94
CA HIS A 247 -20.40 20.85 -19.39
C HIS A 247 -19.07 21.19 -20.08
N ALA A 248 -18.06 20.32 -19.99
CA ALA A 248 -16.75 20.56 -20.57
C ALA A 248 -16.27 19.34 -21.37
N THR A 249 -15.13 18.77 -21.01
CA THR A 249 -14.60 17.54 -21.61
C THR A 249 -14.02 16.70 -20.50
N TRP A 250 -14.19 15.38 -20.57
CA TRP A 250 -13.58 14.43 -19.63
C TRP A 250 -12.08 14.64 -19.45
N ARG A 251 -11.37 15.23 -20.42
CA ARG A 251 -9.94 15.57 -20.31
C ARG A 251 -9.63 16.48 -19.13
N TRP A 252 -10.54 17.38 -18.78
CA TRP A 252 -10.39 18.27 -17.62
C TRP A 252 -10.42 17.53 -16.28
N ALA A 253 -10.99 16.32 -16.22
CA ALA A 253 -10.87 15.42 -15.08
C ALA A 253 -9.41 15.15 -14.71
N PHE A 254 -8.53 15.13 -15.71
CA PHE A 254 -7.10 14.91 -15.53
C PHE A 254 -6.32 16.22 -15.46
N PHE A 255 -6.71 17.25 -16.23
CA PHE A 255 -6.02 18.53 -16.19
C PHE A 255 -6.20 19.29 -14.88
N ILE A 256 -7.30 19.08 -14.14
CA ILE A 256 -7.52 19.69 -12.82
C ILE A 256 -6.46 19.27 -11.79
N ASN A 257 -5.85 18.10 -11.99
CA ASN A 257 -4.78 17.64 -11.11
C ASN A 257 -3.51 18.48 -11.24
N LEU A 258 -3.22 19.04 -12.42
CA LEU A 258 -2.00 19.81 -12.69
C LEU A 258 -1.88 21.08 -11.82
N PRO A 259 -2.85 22.01 -11.78
CA PRO A 259 -2.76 23.19 -10.93
C PRO A 259 -2.74 22.81 -9.44
N LEU A 260 -3.52 21.83 -9.02
CA LEU A 260 -3.54 21.36 -7.64
C LEU A 260 -2.22 20.72 -7.22
N GLY A 261 -1.62 19.90 -8.07
CA GLY A 261 -0.31 19.29 -7.81
C GLY A 261 0.83 20.31 -7.90
N ALA A 262 0.77 21.29 -8.80
CA ALA A 262 1.72 22.40 -8.84
C ALA A 262 1.67 23.21 -7.55
N PHE A 263 0.47 23.51 -7.05
CA PHE A 263 0.28 24.15 -5.76
C PHE A 263 0.80 23.27 -4.60
N THR A 264 0.55 21.96 -4.65
CA THR A 264 1.09 21.00 -3.67
C THR A 264 2.62 20.99 -3.67
N ILE A 265 3.25 20.92 -4.85
CA ILE A 265 4.71 21.00 -5.00
C ILE A 265 5.22 22.30 -4.40
N PHE A 266 4.59 23.44 -4.72
CA PHE A 266 4.97 24.74 -4.18
C PHE A 266 4.92 24.75 -2.65
N THR A 267 3.82 24.29 -2.05
CA THR A 267 3.67 24.20 -0.58
C THR A 267 4.72 23.28 0.03
N VAL A 268 4.95 22.09 -0.54
CA VAL A 268 5.94 21.13 -0.03
C VAL A 268 7.36 21.70 -0.15
N VAL A 269 7.71 22.33 -1.28
CA VAL A 269 9.04 22.92 -1.47
C VAL A 269 9.29 24.03 -0.46
N LYS A 270 8.31 24.92 -0.26
CA LYS A 270 8.45 26.11 0.60
C LYS A 270 8.33 25.83 2.09
N VAL A 271 7.53 24.85 2.49
CA VAL A 271 7.18 24.65 3.90
C VAL A 271 7.90 23.44 4.49
N LEU A 272 8.11 22.37 3.71
CA LEU A 272 8.74 21.16 4.21
C LEU A 272 10.26 21.32 4.28
N HIS A 273 10.75 21.74 5.44
CA HIS A 273 12.18 21.77 5.75
C HIS A 273 12.55 20.53 6.56
N LEU A 274 12.81 19.43 5.86
CA LEU A 274 13.36 18.21 6.47
C LEU A 274 14.89 18.21 6.33
N PRO A 275 15.62 17.65 7.31
CA PRO A 275 17.07 17.49 7.21
C PRO A 275 17.43 16.79 5.90
N HIS A 276 18.35 17.37 5.13
CA HIS A 276 18.82 16.73 3.91
C HIS A 276 19.78 15.60 4.30
N ASN A 277 19.45 14.36 3.91
CA ASN A 277 20.38 13.25 4.05
C ASN A 277 21.58 13.54 3.13
N GLY A 278 22.73 13.90 3.70
CA GLY A 278 23.96 14.16 2.94
C GLY A 278 24.43 12.93 2.14
N GLY A 279 25.21 13.15 1.08
CA GLY A 279 25.81 12.10 0.25
C GLY A 279 25.62 12.32 -1.25
N SER A 280 26.60 11.88 -2.05
CA SER A 280 26.54 11.98 -3.51
C SER A 280 25.35 11.20 -4.08
N PHE A 281 24.66 11.77 -5.08
CA PHE A 281 23.53 11.12 -5.77
C PHE A 281 23.91 9.74 -6.30
N LYS A 282 25.14 9.56 -6.79
CA LYS A 282 25.68 8.28 -7.26
C LYS A 282 25.73 7.22 -6.16
N ALA A 283 26.12 7.61 -4.94
CA ALA A 283 26.17 6.71 -3.79
C ALA A 283 24.76 6.30 -3.32
N LYS A 284 23.77 7.20 -3.44
CA LYS A 284 22.37 6.88 -3.15
C LYS A 284 21.78 5.94 -4.21
N LEU A 285 22.08 6.17 -5.48
CA LEU A 285 21.60 5.33 -6.58
C LEU A 285 22.17 3.91 -6.48
N ALA A 286 23.43 3.75 -6.09
CA ALA A 286 24.07 2.45 -5.88
C ALA A 286 23.44 1.64 -4.72
N ARG A 287 22.69 2.28 -3.82
CA ARG A 287 21.97 1.63 -2.71
C ARG A 287 20.57 1.15 -3.10
N VAL A 288 20.07 1.55 -4.26
CA VAL A 288 18.75 1.13 -4.74
C VAL A 288 18.85 -0.30 -5.25
N ASP A 289 18.00 -1.18 -4.70
CA ASP A 289 17.85 -2.53 -5.21
C ASP A 289 16.98 -2.53 -6.48
N PHE A 290 17.60 -2.26 -7.63
CA PHE A 290 16.92 -2.26 -8.93
C PHE A 290 16.45 -3.65 -9.33
N ALA A 291 17.22 -4.70 -9.03
CA ALA A 291 16.88 -6.07 -9.37
C ALA A 291 15.67 -6.55 -8.56
N GLY A 292 15.69 -6.34 -7.24
CA GLY A 292 14.54 -6.62 -6.37
C GLY A 292 13.32 -5.79 -6.74
N SER A 293 13.50 -4.49 -7.04
CA SER A 293 12.39 -3.61 -7.44
C SER A 293 11.73 -4.07 -8.74
N PHE A 294 12.53 -4.41 -9.74
CA PHE A 294 12.04 -4.87 -11.04
C PHE A 294 11.33 -6.22 -10.92
N THR A 295 11.97 -7.20 -10.26
CA THR A 295 11.37 -8.53 -10.08
C THR A 295 10.11 -8.48 -9.22
N LEU A 296 10.05 -7.63 -8.19
CA LEU A 296 8.83 -7.40 -7.41
C LEU A 296 7.70 -6.84 -8.28
N ILE A 297 7.95 -5.77 -9.04
CA ILE A 297 6.93 -5.15 -9.90
C ILE A 297 6.43 -6.13 -10.95
N VAL A 298 7.36 -6.78 -11.68
CA VAL A 298 7.01 -7.72 -12.74
C VAL A 298 6.28 -8.93 -12.17
N GLY A 299 6.77 -9.52 -11.08
CA GLY A 299 6.11 -10.65 -10.43
C GLY A 299 4.69 -10.33 -9.96
N LEU A 300 4.49 -9.15 -9.37
CA LEU A 300 3.16 -8.69 -8.98
C LEU A 300 2.25 -8.45 -10.17
N ILE A 301 2.73 -7.83 -11.24
CA ILE A 301 1.95 -7.64 -12.47
C ILE A 301 1.52 -9.00 -13.03
N LEU A 302 2.44 -9.96 -13.12
CA LEU A 302 2.17 -11.31 -13.61
C LEU A 302 1.16 -12.09 -12.76
N ILE A 303 1.04 -11.80 -11.47
CA ILE A 303 0.03 -12.41 -10.58
C ILE A 303 -1.31 -11.67 -10.64
N LEU A 304 -1.29 -10.34 -10.53
CA LEU A 304 -2.51 -9.54 -10.38
C LEU A 304 -3.30 -9.47 -11.69
N LEU A 305 -2.63 -9.55 -12.83
CA LEU A 305 -3.23 -9.48 -14.16
C LEU A 305 -4.12 -10.71 -14.49
N PRO A 306 -3.67 -11.97 -14.34
CA PRO A 306 -4.54 -13.14 -14.50
C PRO A 306 -5.62 -13.24 -13.41
N LEU A 307 -5.38 -12.72 -12.20
CA LEU A 307 -6.43 -12.62 -11.17
C LEU A 307 -7.55 -11.65 -11.58
N ASN A 308 -7.22 -10.61 -12.34
CA ASN A 308 -8.19 -9.66 -12.88
C ASN A 308 -8.96 -10.23 -14.09
N TRP A 309 -8.30 -11.02 -14.93
CA TRP A 309 -8.92 -11.61 -16.13
C TRP A 309 -9.66 -12.93 -15.87
N GLY A 310 -9.25 -13.67 -14.83
CA GLY A 310 -9.71 -15.01 -14.53
C GLY A 310 -11.21 -15.09 -14.29
N GLY A 311 -11.90 -15.88 -15.11
CA GLY A 311 -13.34 -16.11 -15.01
C GLY A 311 -14.21 -14.99 -15.60
N SER A 312 -13.62 -13.88 -16.04
CA SER A 312 -14.32 -12.79 -16.73
C SER A 312 -13.95 -12.77 -18.22
N THR A 313 -12.70 -12.43 -18.54
CA THR A 313 -12.20 -12.34 -19.92
C THR A 313 -11.71 -13.68 -20.45
N TYR A 314 -11.03 -14.44 -19.61
CA TYR A 314 -10.48 -15.75 -19.96
C TYR A 314 -10.93 -16.81 -18.95
N PRO A 315 -11.26 -18.03 -19.39
CA PRO A 315 -11.48 -19.15 -18.47
C PRO A 315 -10.24 -19.40 -17.61
N TRP A 316 -10.43 -19.76 -16.35
CA TRP A 316 -9.32 -20.10 -15.45
C TRP A 316 -8.39 -21.21 -15.98
N SER A 317 -8.90 -22.09 -16.85
CA SER A 317 -8.13 -23.14 -17.54
C SER A 317 -7.31 -22.65 -18.73
N SER A 318 -7.42 -21.37 -19.12
CA SER A 318 -6.67 -20.80 -20.24
C SER A 318 -5.17 -20.87 -19.99
N ALA A 319 -4.42 -21.35 -20.99
CA ALA A 319 -2.96 -21.42 -20.94
C ALA A 319 -2.34 -20.06 -20.57
N ARG A 320 -2.92 -18.93 -21.04
CA ARG A 320 -2.43 -17.58 -20.70
C ARG A 320 -2.51 -17.30 -19.20
N ILE A 321 -3.62 -17.65 -18.55
CA ILE A 321 -3.79 -17.44 -17.10
C ILE A 321 -2.80 -18.30 -16.33
N ILE A 322 -2.69 -19.59 -16.68
CA ILE A 322 -1.82 -20.52 -15.99
C ILE A 322 -0.35 -20.11 -16.16
N VAL A 323 0.08 -19.78 -17.38
CA VAL A 323 1.45 -19.31 -17.66
C VAL A 323 1.77 -18.04 -16.89
N LEU A 324 0.89 -17.04 -16.86
CA LEU A 324 1.10 -15.80 -16.12
C LEU A 324 1.19 -16.06 -14.60
N LEU A 325 0.33 -16.92 -14.05
CA LEU A 325 0.38 -17.28 -12.63
C LEU A 325 1.68 -18.03 -12.28
N CYS A 326 2.05 -19.05 -13.07
CA CYS A 326 3.27 -19.82 -12.85
C CYS A 326 4.53 -18.95 -13.00
N ALA A 327 4.59 -18.12 -14.05
CA ALA A 327 5.69 -17.18 -14.27
C ALA A 327 5.75 -16.13 -13.16
N GLY A 328 4.60 -15.60 -12.72
CA GLY A 328 4.51 -14.66 -11.61
C GLY A 328 5.03 -15.26 -10.30
N ILE A 329 4.63 -16.51 -9.98
CA ILE A 329 5.16 -17.23 -8.80
C ILE A 329 6.67 -17.41 -8.93
N ALA A 330 7.16 -17.86 -10.09
CA ALA A 330 8.60 -18.05 -10.32
C ALA A 330 9.39 -16.73 -10.15
N VAL A 331 8.89 -15.62 -10.69
CA VAL A 331 9.52 -14.29 -10.57
C VAL A 331 9.45 -13.78 -9.13
N LEU A 332 8.37 -14.04 -8.39
CA LEU A 332 8.28 -13.67 -6.97
C LEU A 332 9.21 -14.52 -6.09
N LEU A 333 9.41 -15.81 -6.42
CA LEU A 333 10.41 -16.65 -5.76
C LEU A 333 11.83 -16.16 -6.06
N LEU A 334 12.09 -15.73 -7.30
CA LEU A 334 13.34 -15.08 -7.68
C LEU A 334 13.53 -13.77 -6.91
N PHE A 335 12.49 -12.95 -6.76
CA PHE A 335 12.51 -11.76 -5.90
C PHE A 335 12.90 -12.13 -4.46
N CYS A 336 12.26 -13.14 -3.86
CA CYS A 336 12.64 -13.59 -2.52
C CYS A 336 14.10 -14.05 -2.44
N PHE A 337 14.63 -14.70 -3.48
CA PHE A 337 16.03 -15.10 -3.54
C PHE A 337 16.98 -13.90 -3.61
N ILE A 338 16.69 -12.94 -4.49
CA ILE A 338 17.46 -11.69 -4.64
C ILE A 338 17.47 -10.93 -3.31
N GLU A 339 16.30 -10.79 -2.71
CA GLU A 339 16.10 -10.06 -1.46
C GLU A 339 16.86 -10.69 -0.27
N LEU A 340 16.93 -12.02 -0.22
CA LEU A 340 17.57 -12.75 0.87
C LEU A 340 19.09 -12.87 0.72
N LYS A 341 19.61 -12.95 -0.52
CA LYS A 341 21.03 -13.29 -0.77
C LYS A 341 21.84 -12.22 -1.49
N VAL A 342 21.21 -11.35 -2.28
CA VAL A 342 21.91 -10.44 -3.21
C VAL A 342 21.75 -8.98 -2.79
N ALA A 343 20.57 -8.60 -2.28
CA ALA A 343 20.26 -7.22 -1.94
C ALA A 343 21.08 -6.73 -0.73
N VAL A 344 21.93 -5.73 -0.96
CA VAL A 344 22.66 -5.03 0.11
C VAL A 344 21.68 -4.21 0.98
N GLU A 345 20.65 -3.63 0.34
CA GLU A 345 19.60 -2.90 1.02
C GLU A 345 18.19 -3.37 0.61
N PRO A 346 17.70 -4.48 1.19
CA PRO A 346 16.42 -5.07 0.85
C PRO A 346 15.24 -4.08 0.97
N ILE A 347 14.31 -4.17 0.02
CA ILE A 347 13.03 -3.44 -0.03
C ILE A 347 12.11 -3.89 1.12
N ILE A 348 12.08 -5.19 1.40
CA ILE A 348 11.35 -5.87 2.46
C ILE A 348 12.35 -6.59 3.37
N PRO A 349 12.97 -5.87 4.31
CA PRO A 349 14.04 -6.42 5.13
C PRO A 349 13.52 -7.55 6.01
N PHE A 350 14.12 -8.74 5.88
CA PHE A 350 13.69 -9.97 6.57
C PHE A 350 13.59 -9.83 8.10
N ARG A 351 14.35 -8.90 8.69
CA ARG A 351 14.26 -8.56 10.12
C ARG A 351 12.85 -8.15 10.57
N LEU A 352 12.05 -7.56 9.69
CA LEU A 352 10.65 -7.22 10.01
C LEU A 352 9.82 -8.47 10.28
N PHE A 353 10.09 -9.59 9.58
CA PHE A 353 9.39 -10.85 9.81
C PHE A 353 9.82 -11.56 11.10
N LYS A 354 10.93 -11.16 11.73
CA LYS A 354 11.28 -11.62 13.08
C LYS A 354 10.43 -10.96 14.17
N ASN A 355 9.84 -9.80 13.88
CA ASN A 355 8.97 -9.08 14.80
C ASN A 355 7.54 -9.62 14.70
N ARG A 356 7.07 -10.25 15.78
CA ARG A 356 5.73 -10.86 15.86
C ARG A 356 4.61 -9.87 15.54
N THR A 357 4.73 -8.61 15.98
CA THR A 357 3.73 -7.58 15.67
C THR A 357 3.72 -7.23 14.18
N CYS A 358 4.88 -7.14 13.53
CA CYS A 358 4.96 -6.86 12.10
C CYS A 358 4.27 -7.96 11.28
N VAL A 359 4.61 -9.23 11.54
CA VAL A 359 3.99 -10.37 10.85
C VAL A 359 2.48 -10.39 11.08
N SER A 360 2.04 -10.15 12.33
CA SER A 360 0.61 -10.11 12.66
C SER A 360 -0.11 -8.96 11.93
N VAL A 361 0.51 -7.79 11.82
CA VAL A 361 -0.06 -6.65 11.09
C VAL A 361 -0.11 -6.90 9.58
N PHE A 362 0.93 -7.49 8.99
CA PHE A 362 0.93 -7.84 7.57
C PHE A 362 -0.16 -8.86 7.27
N GLY A 363 -0.26 -9.94 8.05
CA GLY A 363 -1.33 -10.93 7.93
C GLY A 363 -2.72 -10.31 8.13
N THR A 364 -2.92 -9.51 9.18
CA THR A 364 -4.19 -8.81 9.42
C THR A 364 -4.57 -7.95 8.22
N ASN A 365 -3.63 -7.20 7.62
CA ASN A 365 -3.90 -6.36 6.46
C ASN A 365 -4.26 -7.15 5.21
N VAL A 366 -3.62 -8.30 4.94
CA VAL A 366 -3.98 -9.16 3.81
C VAL A 366 -5.45 -9.57 3.92
N PHE A 367 -5.85 -10.19 5.04
CA PHE A 367 -7.20 -10.70 5.21
C PHE A 367 -8.26 -9.59 5.35
N LEU A 368 -7.92 -8.49 6.02
CA LEU A 368 -8.77 -7.29 6.07
C LEU A 368 -8.98 -6.71 4.67
N GLY A 369 -7.90 -6.60 3.87
CA GLY A 369 -7.95 -6.13 2.49
C GLY A 369 -8.83 -7.02 1.62
N MET A 370 -8.63 -8.35 1.71
CA MET A 370 -9.43 -9.35 0.98
C MET A 370 -10.93 -9.17 1.26
N SER A 371 -11.32 -9.17 2.53
CA SER A 371 -12.73 -9.07 2.90
C SER A 371 -13.32 -7.70 2.57
N PHE A 372 -12.59 -6.61 2.84
CA PHE A 372 -13.09 -5.24 2.65
C PHE A 372 -13.36 -4.93 1.17
N PHE A 373 -12.39 -5.18 0.29
CA PHE A 373 -12.54 -4.85 -1.12
C PHE A 373 -13.49 -5.79 -1.85
N ALA A 374 -13.48 -7.09 -1.51
CA ALA A 374 -14.50 -8.00 -2.02
C ALA A 374 -15.91 -7.52 -1.64
N PHE A 375 -16.12 -7.12 -0.39
CA PHE A 375 -17.41 -6.60 0.05
C PHE A 375 -17.81 -5.31 -0.68
N MET A 376 -16.90 -4.34 -0.81
CA MET A 376 -17.15 -3.10 -1.57
C MET A 376 -17.49 -3.35 -3.05
N PHE A 377 -17.01 -4.46 -3.63
CA PHE A 377 -17.31 -4.82 -5.01
C PHE A 377 -18.67 -5.54 -5.15
N TYR A 378 -18.95 -6.54 -4.30
CA TYR A 378 -20.16 -7.37 -4.43
C TYR A 378 -21.42 -6.76 -3.80
N MET A 379 -21.29 -5.87 -2.80
CA MET A 379 -22.45 -5.25 -2.18
C MET A 379 -23.23 -4.31 -3.12
N PRO A 380 -22.61 -3.47 -3.96
CA PRO A 380 -23.31 -2.74 -5.02
C PRO A 380 -24.08 -3.65 -5.98
N LEU A 381 -23.56 -4.84 -6.29
CA LEU A 381 -24.24 -5.80 -7.16
C LEU A 381 -25.53 -6.33 -6.54
N TYR A 382 -25.63 -6.45 -5.21
CA TYR A 382 -26.90 -6.75 -4.53
C TYR A 382 -27.97 -5.68 -4.84
N PHE A 383 -27.61 -4.41 -4.71
CA PHE A 383 -28.56 -3.32 -4.98
C PHE A 383 -28.95 -3.24 -6.46
N GLN A 384 -27.98 -3.38 -7.35
CA GLN A 384 -28.24 -3.21 -8.78
C GLN A 384 -28.93 -4.42 -9.41
N ILE A 385 -28.51 -5.64 -9.06
CA ILE A 385 -29.05 -6.87 -9.66
C ILE A 385 -30.27 -7.36 -8.88
N VAL A 386 -30.17 -7.54 -7.56
CA VAL A 386 -31.26 -8.14 -6.77
C VAL A 386 -32.36 -7.12 -6.47
N ARG A 387 -31.98 -5.90 -6.05
CA ARG A 387 -32.96 -4.84 -5.75
C ARG A 387 -33.40 -4.04 -6.98
N GLN A 388 -32.76 -4.25 -8.14
CA GLN A 388 -33.07 -3.57 -9.40
C GLN A 388 -33.01 -2.04 -9.29
N GLU A 389 -32.15 -1.56 -8.39
CA GLU A 389 -31.89 -0.14 -8.19
C GLU A 389 -30.88 0.38 -9.21
N SER A 390 -30.92 1.68 -9.52
CA SER A 390 -29.92 2.29 -10.39
C SER A 390 -28.54 2.28 -9.73
N ALA A 391 -27.48 2.40 -10.54
CA ALA A 391 -26.11 2.52 -10.01
C ALA A 391 -25.98 3.69 -9.02
N THR A 392 -26.66 4.82 -9.27
CA THR A 392 -26.69 5.97 -8.37
C THR A 392 -27.34 5.65 -7.03
N ALA A 393 -28.51 4.98 -7.05
CA ALA A 393 -29.20 4.56 -5.84
C ALA A 393 -28.39 3.54 -5.05
N SER A 394 -27.77 2.57 -5.73
CA SER A 394 -26.84 1.61 -5.12
C SER A 394 -25.66 2.28 -4.40
N GLY A 395 -25.10 3.35 -4.98
CA GLY A 395 -24.06 4.15 -4.33
C GLY A 395 -24.57 4.90 -3.09
N LEU A 396 -25.78 5.45 -3.15
CA LEU A 396 -26.43 6.11 -2.00
C LEU A 396 -26.69 5.11 -0.86
N GLU A 397 -27.11 3.89 -1.17
CA GLU A 397 -27.34 2.83 -0.17
C GLU A 397 -26.04 2.35 0.49
N MET A 398 -24.86 2.63 -0.08
CA MET A 398 -23.56 2.36 0.57
C MET A 398 -23.16 3.40 1.62
N LEU A 399 -23.82 4.57 1.68
CA LEU A 399 -23.48 5.66 2.59
C LEU A 399 -23.45 5.27 4.07
N PRO A 400 -24.38 4.45 4.61
CA PRO A 400 -24.33 4.04 6.03
C PRO A 400 -23.01 3.39 6.42
N MET A 401 -22.41 2.60 5.52
CA MET A 401 -21.10 1.99 5.76
C MET A 401 -19.99 3.05 5.81
N ILE A 402 -20.00 4.00 4.88
CA ILE A 402 -19.02 5.09 4.83
C ILE A 402 -19.14 5.96 6.08
N VAL A 403 -20.36 6.30 6.49
CA VAL A 403 -20.64 7.07 7.71
C VAL A 403 -20.14 6.30 8.95
N GLY A 404 -20.45 5.01 9.06
CA GLY A 404 -19.95 4.17 10.15
C GLY A 404 -18.42 4.13 10.20
N LEU A 405 -17.78 3.97 9.03
CA LEU A 405 -16.32 4.00 8.87
C LEU A 405 -15.71 5.32 9.32
N LEU A 406 -16.26 6.46 8.89
CA LEU A 406 -15.77 7.80 9.24
C LEU A 406 -15.93 8.12 10.73
N ILE A 407 -17.08 7.78 11.31
CA ILE A 407 -17.31 7.95 12.75
C ILE A 407 -16.30 7.10 13.53
N ALA A 408 -16.17 5.81 13.18
CA ALA A 408 -15.27 4.90 13.88
C ALA A 408 -13.80 5.30 13.78
N THR A 409 -13.31 5.61 12.57
CA THR A 409 -11.91 6.05 12.35
C THR A 409 -11.60 7.33 13.15
N THR A 410 -12.51 8.30 13.13
CA THR A 410 -12.35 9.56 13.86
C THR A 410 -12.37 9.33 15.37
N SER A 411 -13.43 8.70 15.89
CA SER A 411 -13.59 8.44 17.32
C SER A 411 -12.44 7.62 17.89
N THR A 412 -12.07 6.51 17.24
CA THR A 412 -10.95 5.69 17.71
C THR A 412 -9.62 6.42 17.60
N GLY A 413 -9.38 7.21 16.55
CA GLY A 413 -8.20 8.07 16.43
C GLY A 413 -8.00 9.02 17.62
N PHE A 414 -9.07 9.71 18.03
CA PHE A 414 -9.05 10.58 19.22
C PHE A 414 -8.93 9.79 20.52
N MET A 415 -9.68 8.70 20.68
CA MET A 415 -9.70 7.91 21.91
C MET A 415 -8.36 7.19 22.16
N SER A 416 -7.75 6.62 21.12
CA SER A 416 -6.43 5.99 21.21
C SER A 416 -5.34 7.01 21.60
N SER A 417 -5.43 8.24 21.07
CA SER A 417 -4.54 9.33 21.45
C SER A 417 -4.75 9.76 22.91
N LYS A 418 -6.00 9.86 23.37
CA LYS A 418 -6.32 10.20 24.77
C LYS A 418 -5.87 9.11 25.74
N TRP A 419 -6.18 7.85 25.46
CA TRP A 419 -5.95 6.73 26.38
C TRP A 419 -4.58 6.05 26.24
N GLY A 420 -3.84 6.31 25.16
CA GLY A 420 -2.53 5.70 24.92
C GLY A 420 -2.59 4.19 24.61
N ARG A 421 -3.77 3.65 24.29
CA ARG A 421 -4.00 2.23 23.99
C ARG A 421 -4.68 2.09 22.63
N TYR A 422 -4.13 1.25 21.75
CA TYR A 422 -4.68 1.01 20.41
C TYR A 422 -5.20 -0.43 20.19
N ARG A 423 -4.66 -1.43 20.91
CA ARG A 423 -5.02 -2.86 20.71
C ARG A 423 -6.51 -3.17 20.88
N PRO A 424 -7.21 -2.69 21.93
CA PRO A 424 -8.63 -3.00 22.09
C PRO A 424 -9.48 -2.53 20.92
N PHE A 425 -9.13 -1.39 20.31
CA PHE A 425 -9.84 -0.86 19.15
C PHE A 425 -9.65 -1.72 17.89
N ILE A 426 -8.46 -2.32 17.71
CA ILE A 426 -8.22 -3.31 16.64
C ILE A 426 -9.16 -4.50 16.80
N TRP A 427 -9.20 -5.08 18.01
CA TRP A 427 -9.98 -6.28 18.28
C TRP A 427 -11.48 -6.04 18.20
N ILE A 428 -11.98 -4.96 18.82
CA ILE A 428 -13.38 -4.56 18.74
C ILE A 428 -13.76 -4.27 17.29
N GLY A 429 -12.90 -3.56 16.55
CA GLY A 429 -13.13 -3.24 15.15
C GLY A 429 -13.24 -4.48 14.26
N LEU A 430 -12.28 -5.40 14.36
CA LEU A 430 -12.28 -6.62 13.56
C LEU A 430 -13.39 -7.60 13.96
N ALA A 431 -13.73 -7.67 15.25
CA ALA A 431 -14.88 -8.45 15.72
C ALA A 431 -16.20 -7.90 15.18
N LEU A 432 -16.43 -6.58 15.30
CA LEU A 432 -17.60 -5.91 14.73
C LEU A 432 -17.64 -6.03 13.21
N GLY A 433 -16.49 -5.93 12.54
CA GLY A 433 -16.37 -6.14 11.10
C GLY A 433 -16.77 -7.57 10.71
N THR A 434 -16.33 -8.57 11.47
CA THR A 434 -16.69 -9.98 11.26
C THR A 434 -18.19 -10.19 11.44
N VAL A 435 -18.77 -9.64 12.51
CA VAL A 435 -20.22 -9.67 12.74
C VAL A 435 -20.97 -8.99 11.60
N GLY A 436 -20.53 -7.79 11.19
CA GLY A 436 -21.11 -7.04 10.08
C GLY A 436 -21.13 -7.84 8.78
N MET A 437 -20.00 -8.46 8.41
CA MET A 437 -19.90 -9.34 7.25
C MET A 437 -20.80 -10.58 7.39
N GLY A 438 -20.91 -11.14 8.60
CA GLY A 438 -21.81 -12.27 8.89
C GLY A 438 -23.30 -11.90 8.78
N LEU A 439 -23.69 -10.70 9.20
CA LEU A 439 -25.07 -10.20 9.09
C LEU A 439 -25.53 -10.11 7.63
N MET A 440 -24.61 -9.88 6.69
CA MET A 440 -24.92 -9.86 5.24
C MET A 440 -25.47 -11.20 4.74
N LEU A 441 -25.17 -12.31 5.42
CA LEU A 441 -25.72 -13.63 5.09
C LEU A 441 -27.24 -13.70 5.32
N LEU A 442 -27.78 -12.82 6.18
CA LEU A 442 -29.21 -12.74 6.50
C LEU A 442 -29.99 -11.85 5.53
N LEU A 443 -29.32 -11.20 4.57
CA LEU A 443 -30.00 -10.41 3.55
C LEU A 443 -30.81 -11.34 2.65
N THR A 444 -31.95 -10.85 2.18
CA THR A 444 -32.88 -11.48 1.21
C THR A 444 -33.24 -10.44 0.14
N GLU A 445 -33.95 -10.86 -0.90
CA GLU A 445 -34.52 -9.97 -1.93
C GLU A 445 -35.50 -8.95 -1.34
N GLU A 446 -36.19 -9.33 -0.26
CA GLU A 446 -37.24 -8.54 0.40
C GLU A 446 -36.76 -7.85 1.69
N SER A 447 -35.46 -7.87 1.96
CA SER A 447 -34.93 -7.26 3.18
C SER A 447 -35.29 -5.77 3.26
N SER A 448 -35.79 -5.35 4.43
CA SER A 448 -36.17 -3.96 4.66
C SER A 448 -34.95 -3.04 4.65
N ARG A 449 -35.12 -1.81 4.16
CA ARG A 449 -34.05 -0.81 4.09
C ARG A 449 -33.39 -0.57 5.45
N GLY A 450 -34.18 -0.49 6.52
CA GLY A 450 -33.64 -0.31 7.88
C GLY A 450 -32.67 -1.42 8.32
N LYS A 451 -32.95 -2.67 7.94
CA LYS A 451 -32.06 -3.82 8.22
C LYS A 451 -30.74 -3.68 7.46
N ILE A 452 -30.81 -3.31 6.17
CA ILE A 452 -29.63 -3.11 5.31
C ILE A 452 -28.75 -1.98 5.85
N ILE A 453 -29.36 -0.83 6.17
CA ILE A 453 -28.67 0.34 6.75
C ILE A 453 -27.94 -0.04 8.04
N GLY A 454 -28.62 -0.75 8.96
CA GLY A 454 -28.02 -1.20 10.21
C GLY A 454 -26.82 -2.14 10.00
N PHE A 455 -26.94 -3.11 9.10
CA PHE A 455 -25.86 -4.06 8.80
C PHE A 455 -24.65 -3.37 8.17
N LEU A 456 -24.89 -2.46 7.21
CA LEU A 456 -23.84 -1.67 6.57
C LEU A 456 -23.13 -0.75 7.56
N PHE A 457 -23.88 -0.10 8.45
CA PHE A 457 -23.31 0.75 9.49
C PHE A 457 -22.39 -0.04 10.42
N ILE A 458 -22.83 -1.20 10.93
CA ILE A 458 -22.01 -2.07 11.81
C ILE A 458 -20.72 -2.49 11.10
N THR A 459 -20.84 -2.91 9.83
CA THR A 459 -19.69 -3.32 9.01
C THR A 459 -18.69 -2.18 8.85
N GLY A 460 -19.17 -0.99 8.45
CA GLY A 460 -18.35 0.21 8.31
C GLY A 460 -17.69 0.63 9.60
N PHE A 461 -18.43 0.61 10.71
CA PHE A 461 -17.92 0.96 12.03
C PHE A 461 -16.79 0.02 12.48
N GLY A 462 -16.95 -1.30 12.26
CA GLY A 462 -15.89 -2.28 12.57
C GLY A 462 -14.61 -2.06 11.74
N LEU A 463 -14.77 -1.85 10.44
CA LEU A 463 -13.66 -1.53 9.53
C LEU A 463 -12.93 -0.25 9.95
N GLY A 464 -13.66 0.77 10.39
CA GLY A 464 -13.08 2.07 10.74
C GLY A 464 -12.28 2.02 12.03
N CYS A 465 -12.75 1.26 13.01
CA CYS A 465 -12.05 1.02 14.27
C CYS A 465 -10.70 0.30 14.07
N SER A 466 -10.63 -0.61 13.10
CA SER A 466 -9.47 -1.49 12.91
C SER A 466 -8.42 -0.93 11.96
N THR A 467 -8.83 -0.41 10.80
CA THR A 467 -7.91 0.01 9.70
C THR A 467 -6.82 0.97 10.14
N GLN A 468 -7.16 2.03 10.89
CA GLN A 468 -6.17 3.01 11.35
C GLN A 468 -5.32 2.50 12.51
N MET A 469 -5.92 1.71 13.42
CA MET A 469 -5.22 1.20 14.59
C MET A 469 -4.18 0.15 14.25
N VAL A 470 -4.42 -0.66 13.21
CA VAL A 470 -3.44 -1.59 12.65
C VAL A 470 -2.23 -0.83 12.10
N MET A 471 -2.44 0.32 11.45
CA MET A 471 -1.35 1.18 10.98
C MET A 471 -0.56 1.80 12.16
N LEU A 472 -1.24 2.19 13.24
CA LEU A 472 -0.57 2.66 14.45
C LEU A 472 0.25 1.54 15.13
N ALA A 473 -0.26 0.30 15.10
CA ALA A 473 0.41 -0.85 15.68
C ALA A 473 1.77 -1.12 15.01
N ILE A 474 1.83 -1.16 13.67
CA ILE A 474 3.09 -1.39 12.95
C ILE A 474 4.11 -0.31 13.26
N GLN A 475 3.69 0.96 13.27
CA GLN A 475 4.56 2.10 13.58
C GLN A 475 5.12 2.03 15.00
N SER A 476 4.34 1.54 15.97
CA SER A 476 4.79 1.40 17.36
C SER A 476 5.72 0.21 17.59
N SER A 477 5.78 -0.73 16.64
CA SER A 477 6.47 -2.00 16.82
C SER A 477 7.89 -2.03 16.26
N VAL A 478 8.26 -1.05 15.44
CA VAL A 478 9.54 -1.02 14.73
C VAL A 478 10.39 0.17 15.16
N GLU A 479 11.71 0.06 14.97
CA GLU A 479 12.63 1.16 15.19
C GLU A 479 12.35 2.31 14.21
N PRO A 480 12.65 3.58 14.59
CA PRO A 480 12.40 4.74 13.73
C PRO A 480 12.95 4.63 12.30
N LYS A 481 14.11 3.97 12.13
CA LYS A 481 14.74 3.73 10.82
C LYS A 481 13.93 2.80 9.90
N ASP A 482 13.08 1.96 10.46
CA ASP A 482 12.32 0.94 9.75
C ASP A 482 10.82 1.30 9.58
N ILE A 483 10.35 2.41 10.19
CA ILE A 483 8.94 2.84 10.13
C ILE A 483 8.46 2.99 8.69
N ALA A 484 9.26 3.62 7.82
CA ALA A 484 8.87 3.88 6.44
C ALA A 484 8.65 2.60 5.65
N VAL A 485 9.61 1.68 5.71
CA VAL A 485 9.56 0.38 5.04
C VAL A 485 8.45 -0.49 5.61
N ALA A 486 8.27 -0.51 6.94
CA ALA A 486 7.22 -1.28 7.59
C ALA A 486 5.81 -0.80 7.20
N MET A 487 5.60 0.53 7.11
CA MET A 487 4.33 1.08 6.64
C MET A 487 4.06 0.80 5.16
N ALA A 488 5.07 0.96 4.31
CA ALA A 488 4.93 0.64 2.89
C ALA A 488 4.56 -0.84 2.68
N ASN A 489 5.22 -1.75 3.40
CA ASN A 489 4.90 -3.18 3.38
C ASN A 489 3.53 -3.51 3.98
N SER A 490 3.09 -2.77 4.99
CA SER A 490 1.75 -2.90 5.55
C SER A 490 0.66 -2.50 4.54
N ALA A 491 0.87 -1.40 3.81
CA ALA A 491 -0.05 -0.94 2.77
C ALA A 491 -0.07 -1.90 1.57
N PHE A 492 1.11 -2.38 1.17
CA PHE A 492 1.27 -3.39 0.13
C PHE A 492 0.54 -4.68 0.47
N SER A 493 0.72 -5.20 1.69
CA SER A 493 0.03 -6.39 2.21
C SER A 493 -1.49 -6.25 2.10
N ARG A 494 -2.03 -5.07 2.45
CA ARG A 494 -3.45 -4.78 2.35
C ARG A 494 -3.95 -4.84 0.91
N THR A 495 -3.21 -4.21 0.00
CA THR A 495 -3.65 -4.08 -1.40
C THR A 495 -3.53 -5.39 -2.18
N ILE A 496 -2.52 -6.23 -1.90
CA ILE A 496 -2.49 -7.61 -2.41
C ILE A 496 -3.73 -8.38 -1.94
N GLY A 497 -4.03 -8.27 -0.64
CA GLY A 497 -5.23 -8.84 -0.06
C GLY A 497 -6.48 -8.42 -0.84
N SER A 498 -6.64 -7.13 -1.11
CA SER A 498 -7.77 -6.61 -1.88
C SER A 498 -7.99 -7.31 -3.21
N VAL A 499 -6.93 -7.50 -4.00
CA VAL A 499 -7.03 -8.13 -5.33
C VAL A 499 -7.35 -9.61 -5.21
N LEU A 500 -6.70 -10.33 -4.28
CA LEU A 500 -7.00 -11.74 -4.02
C LEU A 500 -8.44 -11.94 -3.56
N GLY A 501 -8.94 -11.08 -2.67
CA GLY A 501 -10.30 -11.17 -2.15
C GLY A 501 -11.35 -11.03 -3.24
N VAL A 502 -11.22 -10.02 -4.11
CA VAL A 502 -12.14 -9.82 -5.23
C VAL A 502 -12.11 -11.01 -6.19
N ALA A 503 -10.93 -11.52 -6.54
CA ALA A 503 -10.80 -12.67 -7.45
C ALA A 503 -11.40 -13.97 -6.89
N ILE A 504 -11.16 -14.26 -5.60
CA ILE A 504 -11.73 -15.45 -4.93
C ILE A 504 -13.25 -15.32 -4.85
N CYS A 505 -13.77 -14.19 -4.35
CA CYS A 505 -15.20 -13.96 -4.26
C CYS A 505 -15.88 -13.98 -5.63
N GLY A 506 -15.21 -13.48 -6.68
CA GLY A 506 -15.72 -13.55 -8.05
C GLY A 506 -15.79 -14.94 -8.62
N THR A 507 -14.79 -15.77 -8.34
CA THR A 507 -14.82 -17.18 -8.72
C THR A 507 -15.97 -17.90 -8.03
N VAL A 508 -16.14 -17.69 -6.72
CA VAL A 508 -17.24 -18.28 -5.95
C VAL A 508 -18.59 -17.78 -6.44
N PHE A 509 -18.74 -16.48 -6.65
CA PHE A 509 -19.96 -15.85 -7.18
C PHE A 509 -20.32 -16.42 -8.54
N ASN A 510 -19.40 -16.41 -9.51
CA ASN A 510 -19.66 -16.89 -10.87
C ASN A 510 -20.01 -18.39 -10.91
N ASN A 511 -19.35 -19.21 -10.08
CA ASN A 511 -19.69 -20.62 -9.97
C ASN A 511 -21.07 -20.81 -9.35
N ALA A 512 -21.42 -20.03 -8.32
CA ALA A 512 -22.74 -20.08 -7.72
C ALA A 512 -23.83 -19.62 -8.70
N VAL A 513 -23.59 -18.57 -9.49
CA VAL A 513 -24.48 -18.09 -10.56
C VAL A 513 -24.76 -19.23 -11.53
N LYS A 514 -23.72 -19.89 -12.07
CA LYS A 514 -23.89 -21.02 -12.98
C LYS A 514 -24.68 -22.17 -12.37
N ASN A 515 -24.40 -22.52 -11.11
CA ASN A 515 -25.08 -23.61 -10.42
C ASN A 515 -26.55 -23.32 -10.13
N HIS A 516 -26.90 -22.07 -9.80
CA HIS A 516 -28.27 -21.69 -9.46
C HIS A 516 -29.11 -21.31 -10.69
N LEU A 517 -28.51 -20.72 -11.73
CA LEU A 517 -29.19 -20.39 -12.98
C LEU A 517 -29.28 -21.57 -13.96
N GLY A 518 -28.33 -22.52 -13.93
CA GLY A 518 -28.31 -23.68 -14.82
C GLY A 518 -29.65 -24.43 -14.88
N PRO A 519 -30.21 -24.87 -13.74
CA PRO A 519 -31.51 -25.56 -13.70
C PRO A 519 -32.67 -24.72 -14.27
N ILE A 520 -32.74 -23.44 -13.89
CA ILE A 520 -33.81 -22.51 -14.32
C ILE A 520 -33.83 -22.36 -15.85
N ILE A 521 -32.64 -22.36 -16.46
CA ILE A 521 -32.48 -22.16 -17.90
C ILE A 521 -32.61 -23.48 -18.67
N LEU A 522 -32.29 -24.63 -18.07
CA LEU A 522 -32.62 -25.94 -18.65
C LEU A 522 -34.14 -26.11 -18.81
N ASP A 523 -34.92 -25.60 -17.86
CA ASP A 523 -36.38 -25.58 -17.93
C ASP A 523 -36.93 -24.51 -18.89
N ASN A 524 -36.09 -23.55 -19.33
CA ASN A 524 -36.47 -22.45 -20.22
C ASN A 524 -35.40 -22.19 -21.31
N PRO A 525 -35.19 -23.16 -22.23
CA PRO A 525 -34.09 -23.13 -23.18
C PRO A 525 -34.13 -21.94 -24.16
N GLN A 526 -35.30 -21.31 -24.35
CA GLN A 526 -35.45 -20.14 -25.22
C GLN A 526 -34.63 -18.91 -24.79
N TYR A 527 -34.18 -18.83 -23.52
CA TYR A 527 -33.44 -17.66 -23.04
C TYR A 527 -31.92 -17.87 -23.08
N GLY A 528 -31.38 -19.09 -23.01
CA GLY A 528 -29.95 -19.36 -23.06
C GLY A 528 -29.13 -18.80 -21.88
N ILE A 529 -28.22 -19.62 -21.32
CA ILE A 529 -27.43 -19.26 -20.12
C ILE A 529 -26.57 -18.01 -20.35
N ALA A 530 -26.07 -17.86 -21.58
CA ALA A 530 -25.25 -16.72 -21.96
C ALA A 530 -26.00 -15.40 -21.81
N SER A 531 -27.26 -15.29 -22.27
CA SER A 531 -27.99 -14.01 -22.29
C SER A 531 -28.26 -13.45 -20.88
N VAL A 532 -28.59 -14.32 -19.93
CA VAL A 532 -28.92 -13.96 -18.54
C VAL A 532 -27.66 -13.63 -17.73
N ILE A 533 -26.50 -14.18 -18.10
CA ILE A 533 -25.20 -13.89 -17.49
C ILE A 533 -24.57 -12.63 -18.10
N THR A 534 -24.75 -12.39 -19.41
CA THR A 534 -24.17 -11.23 -20.10
C THR A 534 -24.92 -9.92 -19.85
N ASP A 535 -26.22 -9.97 -19.53
CA ASP A 535 -27.01 -8.78 -19.21
C ASP A 535 -27.81 -8.95 -17.90
N PRO A 536 -27.12 -9.03 -16.74
CA PRO A 536 -27.75 -9.22 -15.43
C PRO A 536 -28.62 -8.02 -14.99
N TYR A 537 -28.61 -6.92 -15.74
CA TYR A 537 -29.35 -5.70 -15.45
C TYR A 537 -30.69 -5.61 -16.19
N ASN A 538 -30.91 -6.45 -17.18
CA ASN A 538 -32.09 -6.42 -18.04
C ASN A 538 -33.10 -7.52 -17.67
N VAL A 539 -33.12 -7.92 -16.40
CA VAL A 539 -34.01 -8.96 -15.86
C VAL A 539 -35.50 -8.59 -15.99
N LYS A 540 -35.80 -7.30 -16.23
CA LYS A 540 -37.16 -6.80 -16.49
C LYS A 540 -37.76 -7.27 -17.81
N ALA A 541 -36.94 -7.79 -18.74
CA ALA A 541 -37.41 -8.31 -20.02
C ALA A 541 -38.03 -9.72 -19.92
N PHE A 542 -37.86 -10.42 -18.79
CA PHE A 542 -38.37 -11.78 -18.60
C PHE A 542 -39.75 -11.80 -17.96
N ALA A 543 -40.47 -12.91 -18.12
CA ALA A 543 -41.75 -13.14 -17.45
C ALA A 543 -41.59 -13.03 -15.91
N PRO A 544 -42.61 -12.53 -15.16
CA PRO A 544 -42.48 -12.23 -13.73
C PRO A 544 -42.02 -13.40 -12.85
N GLU A 545 -42.44 -14.63 -13.18
CA GLU A 545 -42.04 -15.84 -12.46
C GLU A 545 -40.57 -16.19 -12.68
N LEU A 546 -40.12 -16.11 -13.94
CA LEU A 546 -38.73 -16.32 -14.31
C LEU A 546 -37.83 -15.22 -13.75
N GLN A 547 -38.30 -13.97 -13.73
CA GLN A 547 -37.61 -12.86 -13.09
C GLN A 547 -37.36 -13.14 -11.60
N ARG A 548 -38.37 -13.60 -10.84
CA ARG A 548 -38.19 -13.94 -9.41
C ARG A 548 -37.18 -15.06 -9.22
N ALA A 549 -37.24 -16.11 -10.05
CA ALA A 549 -36.30 -17.22 -9.97
C ALA A 549 -34.85 -16.78 -10.25
N ILE A 550 -34.65 -15.95 -11.27
CA ILE A 550 -33.34 -15.38 -11.63
C ILE A 550 -32.80 -14.49 -10.50
N LEU A 551 -33.63 -13.58 -9.96
CA LEU A 551 -33.23 -12.70 -8.86
C LEU A 551 -32.86 -13.49 -7.60
N HIS A 552 -33.61 -14.55 -7.30
CA HIS A 552 -33.30 -15.45 -6.20
C HIS A 552 -31.98 -16.19 -6.40
N ALA A 553 -31.72 -16.70 -7.60
CA ALA A 553 -30.45 -17.33 -7.95
C ALA A 553 -29.25 -16.37 -7.79
N TYR A 554 -29.40 -15.11 -8.23
CA TYR A 554 -28.38 -14.07 -8.01
C TYR A 554 -28.19 -13.76 -6.53
N MET A 555 -29.26 -13.72 -5.74
CA MET A 555 -29.16 -13.48 -4.30
C MET A 555 -28.42 -14.60 -3.58
N LEU A 556 -28.72 -15.87 -3.91
CA LEU A 556 -27.97 -17.03 -3.39
C LEU A 556 -26.49 -16.97 -3.77
N SER A 557 -26.20 -16.51 -4.98
CA SER A 557 -24.83 -16.36 -5.47
C SER A 557 -24.06 -15.25 -4.74
N LEU A 558 -24.71 -14.11 -4.47
CA LEU A 558 -24.15 -13.04 -3.64
C LEU A 558 -23.93 -13.49 -2.20
N ARG A 559 -24.87 -14.25 -1.62
CA ARG A 559 -24.67 -14.87 -0.31
C ARG A 559 -23.45 -15.79 -0.30
N ALA A 560 -23.20 -16.53 -1.39
CA ALA A 560 -21.99 -17.35 -1.49
C ALA A 560 -20.71 -16.51 -1.45
N ALA A 561 -20.68 -15.35 -2.11
CA ALA A 561 -19.56 -14.40 -1.99
C ALA A 561 -19.41 -13.86 -0.56
N PHE A 562 -20.51 -13.47 0.10
CA PHE A 562 -20.47 -12.98 1.48
C PHE A 562 -20.05 -14.06 2.49
N ARG A 563 -20.33 -15.34 2.23
CA ARG A 563 -19.83 -16.47 3.03
C ARG A 563 -18.32 -16.58 3.00
N VAL A 564 -17.65 -16.04 1.98
CA VAL A 564 -16.19 -15.96 1.91
C VAL A 564 -15.67 -14.74 2.69
N CYS A 565 -16.33 -13.59 2.57
CA CYS A 565 -15.90 -12.37 3.27
C CYS A 565 -15.88 -12.52 4.81
N CYS A 566 -16.91 -13.13 5.39
CA CYS A 566 -17.03 -13.30 6.85
C CYS A 566 -15.85 -14.05 7.50
N PRO A 567 -15.48 -15.27 7.08
CA PRO A 567 -14.35 -16.00 7.65
C PRO A 567 -13.01 -15.30 7.37
N LEU A 568 -12.85 -14.63 6.22
CA LEU A 568 -11.62 -13.84 5.97
C LEU A 568 -11.46 -12.72 7.00
N MET A 569 -12.52 -11.98 7.31
CA MET A 569 -12.50 -10.97 8.38
C MET A 569 -12.25 -11.60 9.76
N GLY A 570 -12.85 -12.77 10.02
CA GLY A 570 -12.60 -13.54 11.25
C GLY A 570 -11.14 -13.99 11.40
N VAL A 571 -10.49 -14.41 10.32
CA VAL A 571 -9.06 -14.73 10.31
C VAL A 571 -8.22 -13.48 10.58
N ALA A 572 -8.57 -12.33 9.99
CA ALA A 572 -7.92 -11.06 10.32
C ALA A 572 -8.02 -10.75 11.83
N PHE A 573 -9.20 -10.96 12.43
CA PHE A 573 -9.40 -10.83 13.88
C PHE A 573 -8.47 -11.76 14.66
N LEU A 574 -8.43 -13.05 14.34
CA LEU A 574 -7.60 -14.04 15.05
C LEU A 574 -6.10 -13.69 14.96
N ILE A 575 -5.61 -13.32 13.78
CA ILE A 575 -4.21 -12.91 13.59
C ILE A 575 -3.90 -11.64 14.38
N SER A 576 -4.86 -10.71 14.47
CA SER A 576 -4.67 -9.46 15.23
C SER A 576 -4.49 -9.67 16.74
N LEU A 577 -4.91 -10.82 17.29
CA LEU A 577 -4.68 -11.16 18.70
C LEU A 577 -3.19 -11.35 19.00
N CYS A 578 -2.40 -11.75 18.00
CA CYS A 578 -0.94 -11.92 18.11
C CYS A 578 -0.16 -10.60 18.14
N ILE A 579 -0.82 -9.44 17.91
CA ILE A 579 -0.20 -8.12 18.02
C ILE A 579 0.20 -7.86 19.47
N GLN A 580 1.50 -7.66 19.72
CA GLN A 580 2.04 -7.34 21.05
C GLN A 580 1.79 -5.87 21.42
N HIS A 581 1.63 -5.59 22.71
CA HIS A 581 1.46 -4.22 23.21
C HIS A 581 2.78 -3.48 23.25
N HIS A 582 2.86 -2.41 22.45
CA HIS A 582 3.90 -1.41 22.54
C HIS A 582 3.31 -0.15 23.16
N THR A 583 3.96 0.39 24.20
CA THR A 583 3.47 1.57 24.91
C THR A 583 3.66 2.82 24.04
N LEU A 584 2.58 3.60 23.88
CA LEU A 584 2.64 4.89 23.17
C LEU A 584 3.32 5.93 24.08
N ARG A 585 4.65 5.90 24.17
CA ARG A 585 5.41 6.80 25.06
C ARG A 585 5.28 8.25 24.59
N ARG A 586 4.91 9.15 25.49
CA ARG A 586 4.98 10.60 25.25
C ARG A 586 6.45 10.99 25.36
N THR A 587 7.19 10.97 24.25
CA THR A 587 8.51 11.60 24.23
C THR A 587 8.28 13.11 24.26
N ARG A 588 8.05 13.65 25.47
CA ARG A 588 8.36 15.04 25.75
C ARG A 588 9.89 15.09 25.78
N GLY A 589 10.48 15.95 24.95
CA GLY A 589 11.91 15.90 24.63
C GLY A 589 12.84 15.82 25.85
N GLY A 590 13.99 15.18 25.65
CA GLY A 590 15.23 15.51 26.36
C GLY A 590 15.38 15.03 27.80
N GLY A 591 14.96 13.81 28.15
CA GLY A 591 15.49 13.13 29.33
C GLY A 591 16.58 12.14 28.92
N PRO A 592 17.77 12.10 29.58
CA PRO A 592 18.76 11.08 29.27
C PRO A 592 18.16 9.68 29.50
N PRO A 593 18.63 8.66 28.75
CA PRO A 593 18.12 7.30 28.91
C PRO A 593 18.27 6.87 30.38
N PRO A 594 17.30 6.11 30.93
CA PRO A 594 17.42 5.60 32.28
C PRO A 594 18.71 4.79 32.37
N LYS A 595 19.55 5.10 33.37
CA LYS A 595 20.74 4.29 33.68
C LYS A 595 20.28 2.85 33.95
N PRO A 596 21.03 1.83 33.50
CA PRO A 596 20.70 0.44 33.78
C PRO A 596 20.56 0.24 35.30
N GLU A 597 19.45 -0.36 35.72
CA GLU A 597 19.18 -0.74 37.10
C GLU A 597 20.25 -1.73 37.56
N GLY A 598 21.23 -1.23 38.33
CA GLY A 598 22.35 -2.06 38.79
C GLY A 598 23.43 -1.35 39.60
N GLN A 599 23.20 -0.14 40.11
CA GLN A 599 24.09 0.48 41.10
C GLN A 599 23.24 1.08 42.22
N GLN A 600 23.17 0.33 43.33
CA GLN A 600 22.66 0.81 44.61
C GLN A 600 23.42 2.09 45.00
N GLN A 601 22.68 3.17 45.23
CA GLN A 601 23.24 4.36 45.88
C GLN A 601 23.42 4.06 47.37
N GLU A 602 24.67 4.05 47.83
CA GLU A 602 24.97 4.11 49.26
C GLU A 602 24.41 5.40 49.89
N PRO A 603 23.96 5.39 51.16
CA PRO A 603 23.45 6.59 51.82
C PRO A 603 24.62 7.53 52.16
N LYS A 604 24.49 8.82 51.80
CA LYS A 604 25.43 9.87 52.18
C LYS A 604 25.40 10.15 53.70
N PRO A 605 26.53 10.51 54.34
CA PRO A 605 26.56 10.89 55.76
C PRO A 605 25.86 12.23 56.01
N ILE A 606 25.25 12.35 57.19
CA ILE A 606 24.55 13.54 57.68
C ILE A 606 25.58 14.61 58.05
N GLU A 607 25.52 15.76 57.40
CA GLU A 607 26.38 16.92 57.69
C GLU A 607 25.81 17.71 58.88
N GLU A 608 26.65 17.94 59.89
CA GLU A 608 26.33 18.64 61.14
C GLU A 608 26.04 20.14 60.91
N ARG A 609 25.10 20.66 61.70
CA ARG A 609 24.63 22.06 61.68
C ARG A 609 25.59 22.95 62.49
N PRO A 610 26.14 24.07 61.98
CA PRO A 610 26.88 25.01 62.82
C PRO A 610 25.93 25.81 63.71
N LYS A 611 26.23 25.84 65.01
CA LYS A 611 25.60 26.73 66.00
C LYS A 611 26.24 28.12 65.91
N GLY A 612 25.38 29.13 65.70
CA GLY A 612 25.36 30.48 66.29
C GLY A 612 26.62 31.34 66.40
N GLU A 613 26.49 32.63 66.03
CA GLU A 613 26.96 33.73 66.87
C GLU A 613 26.18 35.03 66.59
N GLN A 614 25.97 35.81 67.65
CA GLN A 614 25.09 36.97 67.83
C GLN A 614 25.78 38.32 67.52
N GLN A 615 24.98 39.40 67.63
CA GLN A 615 25.31 40.84 67.84
C GLN A 615 25.48 41.66 66.54
N VAL A 616 24.84 42.82 66.31
CA VAL A 616 24.06 43.79 67.11
C VAL A 616 22.87 44.27 66.27
#